data_AF-A0A285P3N8-F1
#
_entry.id   AF-A0A285P3N8-F1
#
_cell.length_a   1.000
_cell.length_b   1.000
_cell.length_c   1.000
_cell.angle_alpha   90.00
_cell.angle_beta   90.00
_cell.angle_gamma   90.00
#
_symmetry.space_group_name_H-M   'P 1'
#
loop_
_entity.id
_entity.type
_entity.pdbx_description
1 polymer ?
#
loop_
_entity_poly.entity_id
_entity_poly.type
_entity_poly.pdbx_seq_one_letter_code
_entity_poly.pdbx_strand_id
1 'polypeptide(L)' 'MEMPLPEEIKEKILQKVKNKALAQKAFEYVKVVKMPDGSLYVKEEFNDTDHHALWFMVLAVVNYAQRLLRGEELDDI' A
#
# COMPACT_ATOMS: atom_id res chain seq x y z
N MET A 1 -12.25 11.42 -2.89
CA MET A 1 -12.84 10.15 -3.39
C MET A 1 -11.89 9.02 -3.05
N GLU A 2 -12.39 7.92 -2.48
CA GLU A 2 -11.58 6.76 -2.11
C GLU A 2 -11.70 5.67 -3.16
N MET A 3 -10.58 5.02 -3.47
CA MET A 3 -10.49 3.93 -4.43
C MET A 3 -9.49 2.88 -3.95
N PRO A 4 -9.63 1.62 -4.38
CA PRO A 4 -8.61 0.62 -4.13
C PRO A 4 -7.27 1.04 -4.76
N LEU A 5 -6.18 0.45 -4.27
CA LEU A 5 -4.89 0.55 -4.94
C LEU A 5 -5.01 0.13 -6.42
N PRO A 6 -4.43 0.89 -7.37
CA PRO A 6 -4.35 0.47 -8.76
C PRO A 6 -3.61 -0.87 -8.91
N GLU A 7 -4.05 -1.72 -9.83
CA GLU A 7 -3.46 -3.07 -10.02
C GLU A 7 -1.97 -3.01 -10.37
N GLU A 8 -1.54 -2.06 -11.20
CA GLU A 8 -0.11 -1.88 -11.52
C GLU A 8 0.75 -1.63 -10.26
N ILE A 9 0.23 -0.85 -9.30
CA ILE A 9 0.92 -0.56 -8.04
C ILE A 9 0.99 -1.84 -7.19
N LYS A 10 -0.11 -2.61 -7.12
CA LYS A 10 -0.14 -3.90 -6.41
C LYS A 10 0.87 -4.87 -6.98
N GLU A 11 0.97 -5.00 -8.31
CA GLU A 11 1.93 -5.88 -8.97
C GLU A 11 3.38 -5.51 -8.64
N LYS A 12 3.75 -4.23 -8.71
CA LYS A 12 5.10 -3.75 -8.34
C LYS A 12 5.42 -4.06 -6.87
N ILE A 13 4.46 -3.87 -5.97
CA ILE A 13 4.62 -4.22 -4.55
C ILE A 13 4.80 -5.74 -4.38
N LEU A 14 4.03 -6.56 -5.08
CA LEU A 14 4.14 -8.03 -5.01
C LEU A 14 5.46 -8.57 -5.55
N GLN A 15 6.12 -7.84 -6.46
CA GLN A 15 7.47 -8.16 -6.92
C GLN A 15 8.53 -7.86 -5.84
N LYS A 16 8.30 -6.84 -5.01
CA LYS A 16 9.22 -6.42 -3.94
C LYS A 16 9.15 -7.28 -2.69
N VAL A 17 7.95 -7.62 -2.24
CA VAL A 17 7.72 -8.27 -0.95
C VAL A 17 7.89 -9.78 -1.03
N LYS A 18 8.53 -10.37 0.00
CA LYS A 18 8.72 -11.83 0.08
C LYS A 18 7.42 -12.58 0.37
N ASN A 19 6.59 -12.06 1.28
CA ASN A 19 5.33 -12.72 1.67
C ASN A 19 4.14 -12.15 0.87
N LYS A 20 3.92 -12.71 -0.31
CA LYS A 20 2.86 -12.27 -1.24
C LYS A 20 1.45 -12.45 -0.68
N ALA A 21 1.19 -13.54 0.03
CA ALA A 21 -0.12 -13.80 0.63
C ALA A 21 -0.48 -12.74 1.69
N LEU A 22 0.50 -12.37 2.53
CA LEU A 22 0.31 -11.32 3.52
C LEU A 22 0.13 -9.94 2.88
N ALA A 23 0.84 -9.64 1.79
CA ALA A 23 0.68 -8.40 1.03
C ALA A 23 -0.69 -8.31 0.34
N GLN A 24 -1.18 -9.41 -0.22
CA GLN A 24 -2.54 -9.49 -0.80
C GLN A 24 -3.60 -9.16 0.26
N LYS A 25 -3.48 -9.76 1.45
CA LYS A 25 -4.36 -9.43 2.57
C LYS A 25 -4.22 -7.97 3.01
N ALA A 26 -3.01 -7.42 3.02
CA ALA A 26 -2.78 -6.03 3.37
C ALA A 26 -3.45 -5.05 2.38
N PHE A 27 -3.58 -5.39 1.08
CA PHE A 27 -4.27 -4.54 0.11
C PHE A 27 -5.73 -4.28 0.44
N GLU A 28 -6.39 -5.18 1.18
CA GLU A 28 -7.79 -5.00 1.62
C GLU A 28 -7.96 -3.81 2.56
N TYR A 29 -6.89 -3.41 3.25
CA TYR A 29 -6.90 -2.33 4.24
C TYR A 29 -6.33 -1.02 3.69
N VAL A 30 -5.82 -0.99 2.44
CA VAL A 30 -5.13 0.18 1.88
C VAL A 30 -5.93 0.79 0.74
N LYS A 31 -6.12 2.11 0.81
CA LYS A 31 -6.89 2.88 -0.17
C LYS A 31 -6.10 4.07 -0.69
N VAL A 32 -6.39 4.46 -1.93
CA VAL A 32 -5.93 5.71 -2.50
C VAL A 32 -7.05 6.74 -2.39
N VAL A 33 -6.69 7.94 -1.94
CA VAL A 33 -7.58 9.08 -1.78
C VAL A 33 -7.15 10.14 -2.77
N LYS A 34 -8.06 10.50 -3.68
CA LYS A 34 -7.89 11.70 -4.51
C LYS A 34 -8.31 12.93 -3.72
N MET A 35 -7.35 13.82 -3.47
CA MET A 35 -7.50 15.08 -2.75
C MET A 35 -8.14 16.16 -3.66
N PRO A 36 -8.68 17.25 -3.09
CA PRO A 36 -9.32 18.32 -3.86
C PRO A 36 -8.39 19.03 -4.85
N ASP A 37 -7.10 19.11 -4.55
CA ASP A 37 -6.04 19.68 -5.40
C ASP A 37 -5.61 18.73 -6.53
N GLY A 38 -6.19 17.55 -6.63
CA GLY A 38 -5.87 16.52 -7.62
C GLY A 38 -4.74 15.59 -7.21
N SER A 39 -4.07 15.82 -6.08
CA SER A 39 -3.02 14.93 -5.57
C SER A 39 -3.60 13.59 -5.08
N LEU A 40 -2.77 12.54 -5.12
CA LEU A 40 -3.11 11.22 -4.62
C LEU A 40 -2.41 10.96 -3.28
N TYR A 41 -3.18 10.50 -2.30
CA TYR A 41 -2.71 10.11 -0.99
C TYR A 41 -3.04 8.65 -0.71
N VAL A 42 -2.20 7.93 0.02
CA VAL A 42 -2.47 6.53 0.40
C VAL A 42 -2.73 6.49 1.89
N LYS A 43 -3.88 5.93 2.28
CA LYS A 43 -4.26 5.71 3.67
C LYS A 43 -4.49 4.22 3.94
N GLU A 44 -4.44 3.84 5.21
CA GLU A 44 -4.85 2.52 5.68
C GLU A 44 -6.04 2.61 6.63
N GLU A 45 -6.80 1.52 6.73
CA GLU A 45 -7.91 1.31 7.66
C GLU A 45 -7.76 -0.04 8.38
N PHE A 46 -6.69 -0.19 9.16
CA PHE A 46 -6.34 -1.40 9.88
C PHE A 46 -6.45 -1.19 11.40
N ASN A 47 -7.42 -1.85 12.03
CA ASN A 47 -7.76 -1.64 13.45
C ASN A 47 -7.26 -2.75 14.39
N ASP A 48 -6.65 -3.82 13.88
CA ASP A 48 -6.24 -5.00 14.67
C ASP A 48 -4.71 -5.01 14.90
N THR A 49 -4.24 -4.13 15.78
CA THR A 49 -2.80 -3.95 16.04
C THR A 49 -2.13 -5.17 16.67
N ASP A 50 -2.89 -6.09 17.26
CA ASP A 50 -2.35 -7.33 17.84
C ASP A 50 -1.85 -8.30 16.76
N HIS A 51 -2.31 -8.12 15.51
CA HIS A 51 -1.84 -8.86 14.34
C HIS A 51 -0.58 -8.23 13.73
N HIS A 52 0.49 -8.10 14.53
CA HIS A 52 1.70 -7.34 14.21
C HIS A 52 2.26 -7.60 12.80
N ALA A 53 2.30 -8.86 12.34
CA ALA A 53 2.82 -9.18 11.00
C ALA A 53 2.01 -8.52 9.88
N LEU A 54 0.67 -8.58 9.98
CA LEU A 54 -0.22 -7.95 9.00
C LEU A 54 -0.14 -6.43 9.12
N TRP A 55 -0.09 -5.91 10.35
CA TRP A 55 0.09 -4.47 10.58
C TRP A 55 1.35 -3.93 9.90
N PHE A 56 2.51 -4.55 10.12
CA PHE A 56 3.75 -4.15 9.46
C PHE A 56 3.67 -4.25 7.94
N MET A 57 3.00 -5.27 7.42
CA MET A 57 2.77 -5.38 5.99
C MET A 57 1.88 -4.26 5.45
N VAL A 58 0.81 -3.89 6.16
CA VAL A 58 -0.06 -2.75 5.79
C VAL A 58 0.77 -1.47 5.75
N LEU A 59 1.59 -1.20 6.77
CA LEU A 59 2.46 -0.01 6.79
C LEU A 59 3.48 -0.02 5.64
N ALA A 60 4.07 -1.18 5.33
CA ALA A 60 4.99 -1.31 4.20
C ALA A 60 4.28 -1.05 2.86
N VAL A 61 3.09 -1.63 2.66
CA VAL A 61 2.27 -1.41 1.45
C VAL A 61 1.90 0.07 1.31
N VAL A 62 1.51 0.75 2.38
CA VAL A 62 1.23 2.20 2.36
C VAL A 62 2.45 2.98 1.90
N ASN A 63 3.62 2.71 2.48
CA ASN A 63 4.86 3.37 2.11
C ASN A 63 5.19 3.16 0.63
N TYR A 64 5.24 1.90 0.18
CA TYR A 64 5.57 1.57 -1.21
C TYR A 64 4.58 2.16 -2.20
N ALA A 65 3.28 2.12 -1.90
CA ALA A 65 2.27 2.72 -2.75
C ALA A 65 2.42 4.24 -2.84
N GLN A 66 2.71 4.94 -1.74
CA GLN A 66 2.95 6.39 -1.78
C GLN A 66 4.14 6.73 -2.69
N ARG A 67 5.24 5.99 -2.57
CA ARG A 67 6.45 6.16 -3.38
C ARG A 67 6.18 5.93 -4.86
N LEU A 68 5.57 4.79 -5.20
CA LEU A 68 5.23 4.44 -6.58
C LEU A 68 4.28 5.46 -7.22
N LEU A 69 3.28 5.96 -6.48
CA LEU A 69 2.36 7.00 -6.99
C LEU A 69 3.04 8.36 -7.22
N ARG A 70 4.19 8.61 -6.58
CA ARG A 70 5.04 9.78 -6.82
C ARG A 70 6.06 9.55 -7.96
N GLY A 71 6.07 8.37 -8.56
CA GLY A 71 7.02 8.00 -9.61
C GLY A 71 8.39 7.58 -9.07
N GLU A 72 8.49 7.23 -7.79
CA GLU A 72 9.72 6.70 -7.21
C GLU A 72 9.85 5.19 -7.46
N GLU A 73 11.10 4.71 -7.56
CA GLU A 73 11.41 3.28 -7.63
C GLU A 73 11.46 2.65 -6.23
N LEU A 74 11.20 1.34 -6.16
CA LEU A 74 11.26 0.56 -4.91
C LEU A 74 12.65 -0.09 -4.73
N ASP A 75 13.65 0.73 -4.45
CA ASP A 75 15.02 0.26 -4.18
C ASP A 75 15.08 -0.67 -2.94
N ASP A 76 16.07 -1.56 -2.91
CA ASP A 76 16.40 -2.36 -1.72
C ASP A 76 16.96 -1.42 -0.64
N ILE A 77 16.21 -1.28 0.47
CA ILE A 77 16.67 -0.60 1.69
C ILE A 77 17.48 -1.60 2.52
#